data_AF-A0A7W1AES8-F1
#
_entry.id   AF-A0A7W1AES8-F1
#
_cell.length_a   1.000
_cell.length_b   1.000
_cell.length_c   1.000
_cell.angle_alpha   90.00
_cell.angle_beta   90.00
_cell.angle_gamma   90.00
#
_symmetry.space_group_name_H-M   'P 1'
#
loop_
_entity.id
_entity.type
_entity.pdbx_description
1 polymer ?
#
loop_
_entity_poly.entity_id
_entity_poly.type
_entity_poly.pdbx_seq_one_letter_code
_entity_poly.pdbx_strand_id
1 'polypeptide(L)'
;MPPTARRVLMGLLLLAAAGFARLGFWQLGRLRERRAGNVVTAAARRAPPIALTPALGRTDTLAEYRVVARGRYDHAREIVVRGAVLQGVPGVRLVTPLLLSDGGPAVLVDRGFLPAPDAVTVDAKGATEPGEVEVSGIALPMPAGGGEPLEHGGRITWRRLDLTGLRARMPYEVLPIVVQQGPNSVAPSFPRRAAPPPISDGPHAAYAVQWFLFAGMAAAFAVLVVRGNRAGPRPPA
;
A
#
# COMPACT_ATOMS: atom_id res chain seq x y z
N MET A 1 -28.85 13.85 -41.47
CA MET A 1 -29.54 13.25 -40.30
C MET A 1 -30.90 13.89 -40.13
N PRO A 2 -31.96 13.12 -39.85
CA PRO A 2 -33.28 13.69 -39.56
C PRO A 2 -33.23 14.51 -38.25
N PRO A 3 -34.10 15.54 -38.12
CA PRO A 3 -34.11 16.45 -36.97
C PRO A 3 -34.34 15.73 -35.63
N THR A 4 -35.08 14.62 -35.64
CA THR A 4 -35.32 13.74 -34.50
C THR A 4 -34.04 13.04 -34.04
N ALA A 5 -33.30 12.39 -34.96
CA ALA A 5 -32.03 11.74 -34.66
C ALA A 5 -31.00 12.72 -34.08
N ARG A 6 -30.99 13.97 -34.55
CA ARG A 6 -30.11 15.01 -34.03
C ARG A 6 -30.45 15.42 -32.60
N ARG A 7 -31.74 15.59 -32.28
CA ARG A 7 -32.20 15.90 -30.91
C ARG A 7 -31.85 14.77 -29.95
N VAL A 8 -32.01 13.51 -30.38
CA VAL A 8 -31.59 12.34 -29.61
C VAL A 8 -30.08 12.35 -29.36
N LEU A 9 -29.26 12.56 -30.40
CA LEU A 9 -27.81 12.63 -30.26
C LEU A 9 -27.36 13.74 -29.30
N MET A 10 -27.96 14.93 -29.40
CA MET A 10 -27.70 16.04 -28.48
C MET A 10 -28.04 15.66 -27.04
N GLY A 11 -29.20 15.04 -26.81
CA GLY A 11 -29.61 14.55 -25.49
C GLY A 11 -28.61 13.54 -24.91
N LEU A 12 -28.14 12.59 -25.73
CA LEU A 12 -27.12 11.62 -25.32
C LEU A 12 -25.78 12.27 -24.98
N LEU A 13 -25.33 13.27 -25.76
CA LEU A 13 -24.09 14.00 -25.50
C LEU A 13 -24.17 14.82 -24.21
N LEU A 14 -25.31 15.47 -23.93
CA LEU A 14 -25.53 16.20 -22.68
C LEU A 14 -25.61 15.26 -21.48
N LEU A 15 -26.26 14.11 -21.62
CA LEU A 15 -26.31 13.08 -20.59
C LEU A 15 -24.90 12.54 -20.29
N ALA A 16 -24.11 12.27 -21.34
CA ALA A 16 -22.71 11.86 -21.21
C ALA A 16 -21.87 12.94 -20.51
N ALA A 17 -22.03 14.21 -20.91
CA ALA A 17 -21.34 15.33 -20.28
C ALA A 17 -21.66 15.43 -18.78
N ALA A 18 -22.93 15.32 -18.40
CA ALA A 18 -23.35 15.30 -17.00
C ALA A 18 -22.78 14.10 -16.24
N GLY A 19 -22.77 12.92 -16.86
CA GLY A 19 -22.16 11.71 -16.30
C GLY A 19 -20.67 11.87 -16.03
N PHE A 20 -19.91 12.39 -17.00
CA PHE A 20 -18.48 12.65 -16.83
C PHE A 20 -18.21 13.74 -15.79
N ALA A 21 -18.99 14.83 -15.77
CA ALA A 21 -18.86 15.85 -14.73
C ALA A 21 -19.08 15.26 -13.33
N ARG A 22 -20.09 14.41 -13.16
CA ARG A 22 -20.35 13.70 -11.90
C ARG A 22 -19.17 12.81 -11.49
N LEU A 23 -18.54 12.10 -12.42
CA LEU A 23 -17.33 11.31 -12.15
C LEU A 23 -16.14 12.20 -11.76
N GLY A 24 -16.00 13.38 -12.37
CA GLY A 24 -14.99 14.37 -11.99
C GLY A 24 -15.15 14.82 -10.53
N PHE A 25 -16.38 15.17 -10.13
CA PHE A 25 -16.67 15.52 -8.73
C PHE A 25 -16.45 14.35 -7.76
N TRP A 26 -16.79 13.13 -8.17
CA TRP A 26 -16.52 11.93 -7.37
C TRP A 26 -15.02 11.73 -7.14
N GLN A 27 -14.18 11.89 -8.18
CA GLN A 27 -12.72 11.83 -8.03
C GLN A 27 -12.17 12.93 -7.12
N LEU A 28 -12.71 14.15 -7.17
CA LEU A 28 -12.36 15.21 -6.21
C LEU A 28 -12.77 14.86 -4.77
N GLY A 29 -13.88 14.14 -4.58
CA GLY A 29 -14.27 13.58 -3.28
C GLY A 29 -13.24 12.57 -2.77
N ARG A 30 -12.88 11.60 -3.60
CA ARG A 30 -11.83 10.59 -3.29
C ARG A 30 -10.49 11.22 -2.97
N LEU A 31 -10.10 12.27 -3.68
CA LEU A 31 -8.89 13.03 -3.38
C LEU A 31 -8.94 13.66 -1.98
N ARG A 32 -10.06 14.27 -1.60
CA ARG A 32 -10.24 14.88 -0.29
C ARG A 32 -10.17 13.85 0.84
N GLU A 33 -10.86 12.72 0.69
CA GLU A 33 -10.79 11.59 1.63
C GLU A 33 -9.35 11.09 1.78
N ARG A 34 -8.66 10.90 0.65
CA ARG A 34 -7.27 10.43 0.64
C ARG A 34 -6.34 11.40 1.36
N ARG A 35 -6.48 12.71 1.11
CA ARG A 35 -5.71 13.76 1.78
C ARG A 35 -5.96 13.80 3.29
N ALA A 36 -7.20 13.66 3.72
CA ALA A 36 -7.53 13.62 5.15
C ALA A 36 -6.82 12.44 5.84
N GLY A 37 -6.84 11.24 5.25
CA GLY A 37 -6.08 10.10 5.75
C GLY A 37 -4.56 10.34 5.74
N ASN A 38 -4.04 10.93 4.66
CA ASN A 38 -2.62 11.26 4.52
C ASN A 38 -2.12 12.21 5.63
N VAL A 39 -2.95 13.14 6.10
CA VAL A 39 -2.61 14.04 7.23
C VAL A 39 -2.40 13.24 8.52
N VAL A 40 -3.29 12.29 8.82
CA VAL A 40 -3.18 11.43 10.00
C VAL A 40 -1.92 10.56 9.93
N THR A 41 -1.68 9.92 8.79
CA THR A 41 -0.45 9.14 8.56
C THR A 41 0.81 10.00 8.67
N ALA A 42 0.79 11.21 8.12
CA ALA A 42 1.93 12.13 8.20
C ALA A 42 2.22 12.57 9.64
N ALA A 43 1.17 12.84 10.44
CA ALA A 43 1.32 13.17 11.84
C ALA A 43 1.94 12.00 12.63
N ALA A 44 1.44 10.78 12.44
CA ALA A 44 1.99 9.57 13.07
C ALA A 44 3.48 9.34 12.72
N ARG A 45 3.85 9.47 11.44
CA ARG A 45 5.24 9.30 10.99
C ARG A 45 6.18 10.41 11.47
N ARG A 46 5.67 11.61 11.78
CA ARG A 46 6.44 12.75 12.30
C ARG A 46 6.57 12.77 13.83
N ALA A 47 5.71 12.03 14.53
CA ALA A 47 5.80 11.92 15.98
C ALA A 47 7.16 11.35 16.42
N PRO A 48 7.61 11.65 17.66
CA PRO A 48 8.79 11.01 18.23
C PRO A 48 8.66 9.48 18.18
N PRO A 49 9.75 8.74 17.89
CA PRO A 49 9.70 7.28 17.88
C PRO A 49 9.26 6.71 19.22
N ILE A 50 8.38 5.72 19.18
CA ILE A 50 7.85 5.04 20.36
C ILE A 50 8.71 3.79 20.64
N ALA A 51 9.24 3.68 21.85
CA ALA A 51 9.97 2.49 22.27
C ALA A 51 9.00 1.32 22.51
N LEU A 52 9.20 0.20 21.83
CA LEU A 52 8.48 -1.04 22.07
C LEU A 52 9.12 -1.75 23.26
N THR A 53 8.47 -1.63 24.41
CA THR A 53 8.85 -2.33 25.65
C THR A 53 7.69 -3.21 26.11
N PRO A 54 7.92 -4.19 26.99
CA PRO A 54 6.85 -5.04 27.52
C PRO A 54 5.79 -4.27 28.33
N ALA A 55 6.16 -3.09 28.86
CA ALA A 55 5.24 -2.21 29.56
C ALA A 55 4.33 -1.41 28.61
N LEU A 56 4.62 -1.39 27.31
CA LEU A 56 3.83 -0.71 26.31
C LEU A 56 2.53 -1.51 26.08
N GLY A 57 1.44 -1.09 26.73
CA GLY A 57 0.17 -1.81 26.77
C GLY A 57 -0.40 -2.16 25.38
N ARG A 58 -1.28 -1.32 24.84
CA ARG A 58 -1.91 -1.59 23.53
C ARG A 58 -1.03 -1.09 22.39
N THR A 59 -0.66 -1.99 21.48
CA THR A 59 0.18 -1.69 20.32
C THR A 59 -0.58 -1.65 19.00
N ASP A 60 -1.87 -2.02 19.00
CA ASP A 60 -2.72 -2.03 17.81
C ASP A 60 -3.08 -0.62 17.28
N THR A 61 -2.85 0.41 18.10
CA THR A 61 -3.02 1.83 17.75
C THR A 61 -1.77 2.46 17.13
N LEU A 62 -0.66 1.71 17.04
CA LEU A 62 0.63 2.23 16.57
C LEU A 62 0.79 2.22 15.05
N ALA A 63 -0.27 1.93 14.29
CA ALA A 63 -0.21 1.96 12.83
C ALA A 63 0.37 3.29 12.32
N GLU A 64 1.37 3.20 11.44
CA GLU A 64 2.11 4.32 10.84
C GLU A 64 3.03 5.11 11.79
N TYR A 65 3.10 4.78 13.08
CA TYR A 65 4.05 5.40 14.00
C TYR A 65 5.46 4.87 13.77
N ARG A 66 6.44 5.75 13.99
CA ARG A 66 7.84 5.34 14.13
C ARG A 66 8.01 4.62 15.46
N VAL A 67 8.68 3.48 15.42
CA VAL A 67 8.95 2.67 16.60
C VAL A 67 10.40 2.24 16.67
N VAL A 68 10.89 2.04 17.89
CA VAL A 68 12.22 1.50 18.19
C VAL A 68 12.04 0.29 19.09
N ALA A 69 12.68 -0.84 18.75
CA ALA A 69 12.63 -2.05 19.55
C ALA A 69 14.05 -2.59 19.74
N ARG A 70 14.41 -2.97 20.96
CA ARG A 70 15.69 -3.61 21.26
C ARG A 70 15.45 -5.07 21.61
N GLY A 71 16.26 -5.96 21.06
CA GLY A 71 16.06 -7.39 21.27
C GLY A 71 16.99 -8.28 20.47
N ARG A 72 16.71 -9.57 20.46
CA ARG A 72 17.43 -10.57 19.67
C ARG A 72 16.49 -11.26 18.69
N TYR A 73 16.91 -11.40 17.45
CA TYR A 73 16.15 -12.12 16.44
C TYR A 73 16.11 -13.63 16.73
N ASP A 74 14.91 -14.22 16.65
CA ASP A 74 14.70 -15.66 16.62
C ASP A 74 14.73 -16.15 15.16
N HIS A 75 15.94 -16.29 14.61
CA HIS A 75 16.14 -16.76 13.23
C HIS A 75 15.66 -18.19 13.00
N ALA A 76 15.48 -18.99 14.05
CA ALA A 76 14.91 -20.34 13.93
C ALA A 76 13.42 -20.30 13.56
N ARG A 77 12.75 -19.16 13.78
CA ARG A 77 11.34 -18.92 13.43
C ARG A 77 11.18 -17.81 12.40
N GLU A 78 12.19 -17.62 11.55
CA GLU A 78 12.11 -16.67 10.44
C GLU A 78 11.03 -17.08 9.44
N ILE A 79 10.24 -16.09 9.03
CA ILE A 79 9.10 -16.22 8.15
C ILE A 79 9.47 -15.67 6.77
N VAL A 80 9.28 -16.48 5.75
CA VAL A 80 9.42 -16.07 4.35
C VAL A 80 8.06 -15.63 3.81
N VAL A 81 7.96 -14.35 3.44
CA VAL A 81 6.76 -13.79 2.79
C VAL A 81 6.98 -13.75 1.28
N ARG A 82 6.27 -14.62 0.55
CA ARG A 82 6.38 -14.78 -0.91
C ARG A 82 5.58 -13.75 -1.70
N GLY A 83 5.94 -13.57 -2.97
CA GLY A 83 5.23 -12.69 -3.90
C GLY A 83 5.61 -11.22 -3.74
N ALA A 84 6.78 -10.93 -3.18
CA ALA A 84 7.31 -9.58 -3.14
C ALA A 84 7.95 -9.23 -4.48
N VAL A 85 7.85 -7.96 -4.87
CA VAL A 85 8.55 -7.41 -6.03
C VAL A 85 9.20 -6.11 -5.59
N LEU A 86 10.50 -5.98 -5.83
CA LEU A 86 11.23 -4.73 -5.59
C LEU A 86 11.91 -4.31 -6.89
N GLN A 87 11.51 -3.14 -7.42
CA GLN A 87 12.07 -2.57 -8.66
C GLN A 87 12.06 -3.55 -9.85
N GLY A 88 10.96 -4.29 -10.02
CA GLY A 88 10.81 -5.28 -11.09
C GLY A 88 11.47 -6.64 -10.83
N VAL A 89 12.23 -6.78 -9.74
CA VAL A 89 12.84 -8.06 -9.35
C VAL A 89 11.88 -8.83 -8.44
N PRO A 90 11.44 -10.05 -8.82
CA PRO A 90 10.62 -10.89 -7.97
C PRO A 90 11.46 -11.50 -6.83
N GLY A 91 10.83 -11.67 -5.67
CA GLY A 91 11.47 -12.25 -4.51
C GLY A 91 10.56 -12.41 -3.31
N VAL A 92 11.17 -12.34 -2.14
CA VAL A 92 10.50 -12.53 -0.85
C VAL A 92 10.82 -11.40 0.10
N ARG A 93 10.06 -11.30 1.19
CA ARG A 93 10.47 -10.55 2.37
C ARG A 93 10.78 -11.48 3.53
N LEU A 94 11.84 -11.17 4.25
CA LEU A 94 12.20 -11.86 5.49
C LEU A 94 11.56 -11.15 6.66
N VAL A 95 10.75 -11.90 7.42
CA VAL A 95 10.09 -11.40 8.62
C VAL A 95 10.51 -12.25 9.80
N THR A 96 11.21 -11.67 10.76
CA THR A 96 11.83 -12.42 11.86
C THR A 96 11.27 -11.91 13.18
N PRO A 97 10.82 -12.81 14.08
CA PRO A 97 10.47 -12.40 15.43
C PRO A 97 11.69 -11.80 16.14
N LEU A 98 11.49 -10.64 16.76
CA LEU A 98 12.46 -10.00 17.65
C LEU A 98 11.96 -10.20 19.08
N LEU A 99 12.73 -10.97 19.86
CA LEU A 99 12.50 -11.15 21.29
C LEU A 99 12.99 -9.90 22.01
N LEU A 100 12.09 -9.17 22.66
CA LEU A 100 12.43 -7.91 23.33
C LEU A 100 13.39 -8.18 24.51
N SER A 101 14.38 -7.29 24.68
CA SER A 101 15.45 -7.45 25.68
C SER A 101 14.93 -7.49 27.12
N ASP A 102 13.86 -6.77 27.41
CA ASP A 102 13.25 -6.67 28.73
C ASP A 102 12.29 -7.86 29.02
N GLY A 103 12.30 -8.90 28.20
CA GLY A 103 11.38 -10.03 28.24
C GLY A 103 10.04 -9.72 27.54
N GLY A 104 9.00 -10.52 27.78
CA GLY A 104 7.66 -10.28 27.26
C GLY A 104 7.42 -10.75 25.82
N PRO A 105 6.46 -10.14 25.10
CA PRO A 105 6.05 -10.60 23.77
C PRO A 105 7.12 -10.29 22.71
N ALA A 106 7.17 -11.10 21.67
CA ALA A 106 7.96 -10.83 20.48
C ALA A 106 7.23 -9.84 19.56
N VAL A 107 8.01 -9.02 18.85
CA VAL A 107 7.50 -8.21 17.74
C VAL A 107 8.01 -8.78 16.42
N LEU A 108 7.16 -8.90 15.40
CA LEU A 108 7.62 -9.29 14.08
C LEU A 108 8.32 -8.11 13.41
N VAL A 109 9.51 -8.35 12.87
CA VAL A 109 10.26 -7.35 12.12
C VAL A 109 10.39 -7.80 10.69
N ASP A 110 9.85 -7.01 9.77
CA ASP A 110 10.17 -7.12 8.37
C ASP A 110 11.56 -6.52 8.12
N ARG A 111 12.52 -7.40 7.87
CA ARG A 111 13.93 -7.09 7.67
C ARG A 111 14.24 -6.68 6.24
N GLY A 112 13.27 -6.79 5.33
CA GLY A 112 13.38 -6.32 3.95
C GLY A 112 13.35 -7.43 2.91
N PHE A 113 13.73 -7.06 1.68
CA PHE A 113 13.57 -7.85 0.47
C PHE A 113 14.81 -8.70 0.16
N LEU A 114 14.58 -9.96 -0.24
CA LEU A 114 15.60 -10.82 -0.82
C LEU A 114 15.14 -11.30 -2.22
N PRO A 115 15.98 -11.19 -3.26
CA PRO A 115 15.70 -11.81 -4.54
C PRO A 115 15.62 -13.33 -4.38
N ALA A 116 14.44 -13.90 -4.63
CA ALA A 116 14.18 -15.33 -4.55
C ALA A 116 12.84 -15.64 -5.24
N PRO A 117 12.82 -15.73 -6.58
CA PRO A 117 11.58 -15.82 -7.36
C PRO A 117 10.71 -17.03 -7.01
N ASP A 118 11.34 -18.14 -6.61
CA ASP A 118 10.65 -19.39 -6.24
C ASP A 118 10.22 -19.43 -4.76
N ALA A 119 10.68 -18.49 -3.94
CA ALA A 119 10.53 -18.43 -2.49
C ALA A 119 11.02 -19.68 -1.71
N VAL A 120 11.65 -20.66 -2.36
CA VAL A 120 12.14 -21.91 -1.76
C VAL A 120 13.64 -21.84 -1.52
N THR A 121 14.43 -21.41 -2.52
CA THR A 121 15.89 -21.34 -2.46
C THR A 121 16.40 -20.06 -1.79
N VAL A 122 15.64 -19.53 -0.83
CA VAL A 122 15.97 -18.34 -0.05
C VAL A 122 17.18 -18.64 0.85
N ASP A 123 18.30 -17.95 0.64
CA ASP A 123 19.44 -17.97 1.56
C ASP A 123 19.19 -17.06 2.79
N ALA A 124 18.29 -17.52 3.65
CA ALA A 124 17.99 -16.88 4.93
C ALA A 124 19.19 -16.91 5.89
N LYS A 125 20.05 -17.95 5.80
CA LYS A 125 21.18 -18.13 6.72
C LYS A 125 22.25 -17.07 6.49
N GLY A 126 22.58 -16.76 5.24
CA GLY A 126 23.50 -15.68 4.89
C GLY A 126 23.01 -14.29 5.32
N ALA A 127 21.71 -14.15 5.57
CA ALA A 127 21.08 -12.93 6.06
C ALA A 127 21.00 -12.86 7.59
N THR A 128 21.62 -13.76 8.36
CA THR A 128 21.52 -13.77 9.84
C THR A 128 22.20 -12.53 10.46
N GLU A 129 21.50 -11.84 11.36
CA GLU A 129 22.07 -10.77 12.21
C GLU A 129 22.19 -11.31 13.64
N PRO A 130 23.40 -11.69 14.10
CA PRO A 130 23.60 -12.27 15.43
C PRO A 130 23.61 -11.22 16.53
N GLY A 131 23.39 -11.66 17.77
CA GLY A 131 23.45 -10.80 18.95
C GLY A 131 22.19 -9.96 19.15
N GLU A 132 22.34 -8.95 20.00
CA GLU A 132 21.28 -7.98 20.30
C GLU A 132 21.32 -6.84 19.28
N VAL A 133 20.15 -6.40 18.85
CA VAL A 133 19.98 -5.35 17.84
C VAL A 133 18.99 -4.31 18.33
N GLU A 134 19.17 -3.07 17.86
CA GLU A 134 18.17 -2.02 17.93
C GLU A 134 17.53 -1.85 16.56
N VAL A 135 16.22 -2.07 16.49
CA VAL A 135 15.41 -2.01 15.27
C VAL A 135 14.63 -0.71 15.28
N SER A 136 14.91 0.16 14.32
CA SER A 136 14.10 1.34 14.03
C SER A 136 13.25 1.12 12.78
N GLY A 137 11.96 1.45 12.83
CA GLY A 137 11.05 1.23 11.71
C GLY A 137 9.69 1.89 11.85
N ILE A 138 8.78 1.53 10.97
CA ILE A 138 7.36 1.92 11.03
C ILE A 138 6.54 0.71 11.48
N ALA A 139 5.68 0.90 12.48
CA ALA A 139 4.72 -0.13 12.87
C ALA A 139 3.57 -0.18 11.85
N LEU A 140 3.32 -1.39 11.33
CA LEU A 140 2.21 -1.70 10.45
C LEU A 140 1.25 -2.64 11.19
N PRO A 141 -0.08 -2.44 11.04
CA PRO A 141 -1.05 -3.34 11.63
C PRO A 141 -0.91 -4.73 11.03
N MET A 142 -0.98 -5.76 11.88
CA MET A 142 -0.98 -7.14 11.40
C MET A 142 -2.43 -7.66 11.35
N PRO A 143 -2.92 -8.12 10.18
CA PRO A 143 -4.24 -8.74 10.09
C PRO A 143 -4.32 -10.01 10.93
N ALA A 144 -5.49 -10.25 11.53
CA ALA A 144 -5.87 -11.51 12.15
C ALA A 144 -6.89 -12.20 11.24
N GLY A 145 -6.42 -12.93 10.22
CA GLY A 145 -7.24 -13.64 9.25
C GLY A 145 -6.78 -13.49 7.80
N GLY A 146 -7.01 -14.54 7.01
CA GLY A 146 -6.86 -14.52 5.56
C GLY A 146 -5.43 -14.61 5.03
N GLY A 147 -4.46 -14.94 5.90
CA GLY A 147 -3.15 -15.44 5.48
C GLY A 147 -3.02 -16.92 5.84
N GLU A 148 -2.80 -17.77 4.84
CA GLU A 148 -2.52 -19.20 5.07
C GLU A 148 -1.09 -19.53 4.66
N PRO A 149 -0.36 -20.31 5.46
CA PRO A 149 0.94 -20.81 5.08
C PRO A 149 0.81 -21.80 3.93
N LEU A 150 1.81 -21.80 3.05
CA LEU A 150 1.97 -22.79 2.00
C LEU A 150 3.30 -23.50 2.23
N GLU A 151 3.26 -24.82 2.31
CA GLU A 151 4.46 -25.64 2.28
C GLU A 151 4.78 -26.01 0.84
N HIS A 152 6.00 -25.72 0.41
CA HIS A 152 6.50 -26.09 -0.90
C HIS A 152 8.01 -26.31 -0.83
N GLY A 153 8.51 -27.40 -1.40
CA GLY A 153 9.95 -27.72 -1.39
C GLY A 153 10.55 -27.82 0.02
N GLY A 154 9.78 -28.29 1.01
CA GLY A 154 10.22 -28.41 2.41
C GLY A 154 10.31 -27.07 3.15
N ARG A 155 9.79 -25.98 2.58
CA ARG A 155 9.73 -24.65 3.22
C ARG A 155 8.30 -24.18 3.37
N ILE A 156 7.97 -23.68 4.56
CA ILE A 156 6.72 -22.99 4.82
C ILE A 156 6.89 -21.50 4.48
N THR A 157 6.00 -20.97 3.64
CA THR A 157 5.98 -19.56 3.23
C THR A 157 4.61 -18.95 3.42
N TRP A 158 4.54 -17.63 3.56
CA TRP A 158 3.30 -16.88 3.72
C TRP A 158 3.10 -15.92 2.55
N ARG A 159 1.87 -15.76 2.06
CA ARG A 159 1.57 -14.68 1.08
C ARG A 159 1.18 -13.39 1.78
N ARG A 160 0.53 -13.52 2.93
CA ARG A 160 0.15 -12.43 3.83
C ARG A 160 0.40 -12.95 5.25
N LEU A 161 0.99 -12.12 6.10
CA LEU A 161 1.15 -12.46 7.51
C LEU A 161 -0.23 -12.53 8.17
N ASP A 162 -0.38 -13.49 9.07
CA ASP A 162 -1.61 -13.75 9.80
C ASP A 162 -1.29 -13.91 11.28
N LEU A 163 -1.81 -13.01 12.11
CA LEU A 163 -1.48 -13.02 13.54
C LEU A 163 -1.94 -14.33 14.21
N THR A 164 -3.13 -14.84 13.87
CA THR A 164 -3.70 -16.05 14.48
C THR A 164 -2.89 -17.29 14.12
N GLY A 165 -2.62 -17.46 12.83
CA GLY A 165 -1.86 -18.58 12.31
C GLY A 165 -0.38 -18.55 12.74
N LEU A 166 0.21 -17.37 12.93
CA LEU A 166 1.57 -17.23 13.46
C LEU A 166 1.63 -17.49 14.96
N ARG A 167 0.71 -16.95 15.77
CA ARG A 167 0.67 -17.23 17.22
C ARG A 167 0.58 -18.72 17.53
N ALA A 168 -0.17 -19.48 16.74
CA ALA A 168 -0.28 -20.94 16.88
C ALA A 168 1.05 -21.69 16.62
N ARG A 169 2.05 -21.04 16.01
CA ARG A 169 3.35 -21.62 15.62
C ARG A 169 4.53 -21.06 16.41
N MET A 170 4.27 -20.14 17.34
CA MET A 170 5.29 -19.45 18.12
C MET A 170 5.19 -19.87 19.61
N PRO A 171 6.31 -20.09 20.30
CA PRO A 171 6.31 -20.48 21.72
C PRO A 171 6.16 -19.27 22.66
N TYR A 172 5.93 -18.08 22.11
CA TYR A 172 5.80 -16.82 22.83
C TYR A 172 4.64 -16.01 22.24
N GLU A 173 4.15 -15.05 23.03
CA GLU A 173 3.18 -14.08 22.54
C GLU A 173 3.80 -13.21 21.43
N VAL A 174 3.01 -12.90 20.41
CA VAL A 174 3.40 -12.01 19.31
C VAL A 174 2.51 -10.78 19.32
N LEU A 175 3.13 -9.59 19.28
CA LEU A 175 2.41 -8.33 19.19
C LEU A 175 1.59 -8.24 17.88
N PRO A 176 0.41 -7.60 17.90
CA PRO A 176 -0.47 -7.45 16.72
C PRO A 176 0.04 -6.45 15.67
N ILE A 177 1.35 -6.25 15.57
CA ILE A 177 2.01 -5.33 14.64
C ILE A 177 3.22 -5.98 14.00
N VAL A 178 3.61 -5.47 12.83
CA VAL A 178 4.88 -5.78 12.16
C VAL A 178 5.66 -4.49 12.05
N VAL A 179 6.92 -4.49 12.47
CA VAL A 179 7.83 -3.36 12.27
C VAL A 179 8.47 -3.51 10.89
N GLN A 180 8.11 -2.62 9.95
CA GLN A 180 8.88 -2.46 8.72
C GLN A 180 10.18 -1.74 9.05
N GLN A 181 11.28 -2.48 9.06
CA GLN A 181 12.59 -1.94 9.41
C GLN A 181 13.05 -0.94 8.35
N GLY A 182 13.49 0.23 8.81
CA GLY A 182 14.06 1.25 7.93
C GLY A 182 15.47 0.91 7.46
N PRO A 183 15.96 1.59 6.40
CA PRO A 183 17.37 1.49 6.02
C PRO A 183 18.28 1.96 7.18
N ASN A 184 19.35 1.21 7.43
CA ASN A 184 20.42 1.56 8.36
C ASN A 184 21.75 1.53 7.59
N SER A 185 22.62 2.51 7.80
CA SER A 185 23.94 2.61 7.16
C SER A 185 24.89 1.44 7.49
N VAL A 186 24.61 0.69 8.56
CA VAL A 186 25.41 -0.47 9.00
C VAL A 186 24.80 -1.81 8.54
N ALA A 187 23.65 -1.79 7.86
CA ALA A 187 22.98 -3.03 7.45
C ALA A 187 23.73 -3.72 6.30
N PRO A 188 23.74 -5.07 6.26
CA PRO A 188 24.23 -5.80 5.10
C PRO A 188 23.48 -5.41 3.82
N SER A 189 24.11 -5.59 2.66
CA SER A 189 23.52 -5.30 1.33
C SER A 189 22.19 -6.03 1.10
N PHE A 190 22.00 -7.17 1.77
CA PHE A 190 20.76 -7.94 1.82
C PHE A 190 20.46 -8.40 3.25
N PRO A 191 19.18 -8.53 3.63
CA PRO A 191 17.99 -8.17 2.86
C PRO A 191 17.87 -6.65 2.64
N ARG A 192 17.40 -6.24 1.46
CA ARG A 192 17.25 -4.83 1.09
C ARG A 192 16.11 -4.20 1.88
N ARG A 193 16.47 -3.33 2.82
CA ARG A 193 15.53 -2.51 3.60
C ARG A 193 15.13 -1.29 2.79
N ALA A 194 13.89 -1.26 2.33
CA ALA A 194 13.35 -0.11 1.62
C ALA A 194 12.73 0.88 2.61
N ALA A 195 12.93 2.16 2.35
CA ALA A 195 12.15 3.19 3.02
C ALA A 195 10.65 2.93 2.79
N PRO A 196 9.79 3.20 3.80
CA PRO A 196 8.35 3.17 3.59
C PRO A 196 7.97 4.04 2.39
N PRO A 197 7.00 3.61 1.55
CA PRO A 197 6.55 4.43 0.44
C PRO A 197 6.15 5.83 0.90
N PRO A 198 6.45 6.87 0.10
CA PRO A 198 6.03 8.22 0.42
C PRO A 198 4.50 8.28 0.49
N ILE A 199 4.00 9.19 1.32
CA ILE A 199 2.57 9.49 1.40
C ILE A 199 2.16 10.11 0.06
N SER A 200 1.15 9.51 -0.58
CA SER A 200 0.69 9.91 -1.91
C SER A 200 -0.82 10.10 -1.92
N ASP A 201 -1.24 11.16 -2.62
CA ASP A 201 -2.64 11.47 -2.92
C ASP A 201 -3.25 10.53 -3.97
N GLY A 202 -2.40 9.72 -4.62
CA GLY A 202 -2.82 8.89 -5.74
C GLY A 202 -3.22 9.73 -6.98
N PRO A 203 -3.77 9.07 -8.01
CA PRO A 203 -4.06 9.70 -9.30
C PRO A 203 -5.42 10.45 -9.34
N HIS A 204 -6.10 10.61 -8.20
CA HIS A 204 -7.47 11.15 -8.15
C HIS A 204 -7.61 12.54 -8.79
N ALA A 205 -6.63 13.43 -8.59
CA ALA A 205 -6.63 14.75 -9.21
C ALA A 205 -6.53 14.67 -10.74
N ALA A 206 -5.62 13.86 -11.27
CA ALA A 206 -5.44 13.67 -12.71
C ALA A 206 -6.70 13.09 -13.35
N TYR A 207 -7.31 12.09 -12.72
CA TYR A 207 -8.58 11.53 -13.20
C TYR A 207 -9.73 12.54 -13.13
N ALA A 208 -9.80 13.40 -12.12
CA ALA A 208 -10.81 14.46 -12.08
C ALA A 208 -10.69 15.39 -13.29
N VAL A 209 -9.47 15.86 -13.62
CA VAL A 209 -9.21 16.68 -14.80
C VAL A 209 -9.63 15.94 -16.08
N GLN A 210 -9.25 14.68 -16.21
CA GLN A 210 -9.63 13.85 -17.37
C GLN A 210 -11.16 13.77 -17.53
N TRP A 211 -11.90 13.54 -16.45
CA TRP A 211 -13.37 13.49 -16.51
C TRP A 211 -14.00 14.83 -16.88
N PHE A 212 -13.48 15.94 -16.37
CA PHE A 212 -13.97 17.26 -16.76
C PHE A 212 -13.64 17.61 -18.22
N LEU A 213 -12.49 17.17 -18.75
CA LEU A 213 -12.18 17.31 -20.17
C LEU A 213 -13.17 16.53 -21.03
N PHE A 214 -13.49 15.28 -20.69
CA PHE A 214 -14.50 14.51 -21.41
C PHE A 214 -15.90 15.13 -21.33
N ALA A 215 -16.26 15.69 -20.17
CA ALA A 215 -17.51 16.43 -20.03
C ALA A 215 -17.55 17.65 -20.95
N GLY A 216 -16.48 18.44 -20.98
CA GLY A 216 -16.33 19.61 -21.85
C GLY A 216 -16.38 19.25 -23.34
N MET A 217 -15.69 18.18 -23.75
CA MET A 217 -15.74 17.68 -25.13
C MET A 217 -17.15 17.25 -25.54
N ALA A 218 -17.84 16.46 -24.70
CA ALA A 218 -19.21 16.03 -24.99
C ALA A 218 -20.18 17.22 -25.11
N ALA A 219 -20.05 18.21 -24.22
CA ALA A 219 -20.82 19.44 -24.29
C ALA A 219 -20.49 20.28 -25.55
N ALA A 220 -19.22 20.41 -25.90
CA ALA A 220 -18.79 21.11 -27.11
C ALA A 220 -19.34 20.45 -28.39
N PHE A 221 -19.30 19.12 -28.46
CA PHE A 221 -19.92 18.38 -29.57
C PHE A 221 -21.43 18.59 -29.62
N ALA A 222 -22.13 18.60 -28.48
CA ALA A 222 -23.56 18.91 -28.45
C ALA A 222 -23.86 20.31 -29.02
N VAL A 223 -23.03 21.32 -28.70
CA VAL A 223 -23.16 22.68 -29.25
C VAL A 223 -22.88 22.73 -30.75
N LEU A 224 -21.85 22.04 -31.23
CA LEU A 224 -21.52 21.98 -32.66
C LEU A 224 -22.64 21.34 -33.48
N VAL A 225 -23.25 20.27 -32.96
CA VAL A 225 -24.42 19.61 -33.57
C VAL A 225 -25.60 20.59 -33.71
N VAL A 226 -25.76 21.54 -32.78
CA VAL A 226 -26.77 22.60 -32.86
C VAL A 226 -26.38 23.71 -33.86
N ARG A 227 -25.11 24.14 -33.84
CA ARG A 227 -24.61 25.26 -34.69
C ARG A 227 -24.51 24.92 -36.16
N GLY A 228 -24.21 23.67 -36.53
CA GLY A 228 -24.20 23.20 -37.91
C GLY A 228 -25.57 23.35 -38.63
N ASN A 229 -26.62 23.72 -37.91
CA ASN A 229 -27.95 23.99 -38.44
C ASN A 229 -28.22 25.47 -38.80
N ARG A 230 -27.34 26.41 -38.42
CA ARG A 230 -27.55 27.86 -38.67
C ARG A 230 -26.91 28.36 -39.97
N ALA A 231 -26.07 27.55 -40.62
CA ALA A 231 -25.58 27.81 -41.97
C ALA A 231 -26.55 27.21 -42.99
N GLY A 232 -27.65 27.91 -43.28
CA GLY A 232 -28.54 27.58 -44.40
C GLY A 232 -27.89 27.90 -45.76
N PRO A 233 -28.37 27.35 -46.88
CA PRO A 233 -27.83 27.62 -48.21
C PRO A 233 -27.87 29.14 -48.49
N ARG A 234 -26.78 29.71 -49.00
CA ARG A 234 -26.83 31.07 -49.59
C ARG A 234 -27.77 31.03 -50.79
N PRO A 235 -28.71 31.98 -50.92
CA PRO A 235 -29.60 32.03 -52.08
C PRO A 235 -28.75 32.18 -53.36
N PRO A 236 -29.13 31.52 -54.48
CA PRO A 236 -28.49 31.76 -55.76
C PRO A 236 -28.74 33.21 -56.19
N ALA A 237 -27.72 33.82 -56.80
CA ALA A 237 -27.77 35.15 -57.41
C ALA A 237 -28.64 35.16 -58.67
#